data_AF-B4NWY6-F1
#
_entry.id   AF-B4NWY6-F1
#
_cell.length_a   1.000
_cell.length_b   1.000
_cell.length_c   1.000
_cell.angle_alpha   90.00
_cell.angle_beta   90.00
_cell.angle_gamma   90.00
#
_symmetry.space_group_name_H-M   'P 1'
#
loop_
_entity.id
_entity.type
_entity.pdbx_description
1 polymer ?
#
loop_
_entity_poly.entity_id
_entity_poly.type
_entity_poly.pdbx_seq_one_letter_code
_entity_poly.pdbx_strand_id
1 'polypeptide(L)'
;MKSTLALICIALFLALYTVVNACDPNSNNQPDCSNSTNVLVKIRNFWDPTRYWWCESTSSTAQPVLCPASDGTTTGFDPTANECVAWSNWTWTPYCP
;
A
#
# COMPACT_ATOMS: atom_id res chain seq x y z
N MET A 1 42.67 1.19 -4.37
CA MET A 1 42.16 1.04 -2.99
C MET A 1 41.20 2.17 -2.58
N LYS A 2 41.58 3.45 -2.70
CA LYS A 2 40.73 4.60 -2.30
C LYS A 2 39.47 4.76 -3.16
N SER A 3 39.60 4.66 -4.49
CA SER A 3 38.46 4.76 -5.41
C SER A 3 37.49 3.58 -5.33
N THR A 4 37.99 2.38 -5.00
CA THR A 4 37.15 1.18 -4.81
C THR A 4 36.25 1.31 -3.59
N LEU A 5 36.78 1.84 -2.48
CA LEU A 5 36.00 2.09 -1.27
C LEU A 5 34.93 3.16 -1.50
N ALA A 6 35.27 4.25 -2.23
CA ALA A 6 34.32 5.31 -2.57
C ALA A 6 33.15 4.78 -3.43
N LEU A 7 33.43 3.93 -4.43
CA LEU A 7 32.41 3.34 -5.28
C LEU A 7 31.47 2.39 -4.50
N ILE A 8 32.00 1.61 -3.56
CA ILE A 8 31.20 0.73 -2.70
C ILE A 8 30.29 1.57 -1.79
N CYS A 9 30.80 2.66 -1.20
CA CYS A 9 29.98 3.55 -0.38
C CYS A 9 28.86 4.20 -1.20
N ILE A 10 29.14 4.68 -2.41
CA ILE A 10 28.12 5.27 -3.29
C ILE A 10 27.05 4.24 -3.67
N ALA A 11 27.44 3.00 -4.00
CA ALA A 11 26.50 1.94 -4.30
C ALA A 11 25.59 1.58 -3.11
N LEU A 12 26.15 1.54 -1.89
CA LEU A 12 25.39 1.33 -0.66
C LEU A 12 24.42 2.50 -0.37
N PHE A 13 24.87 3.74 -0.53
CA PHE A 13 24.01 4.92 -0.36
C PHE A 13 22.85 4.96 -1.37
N LEU A 14 23.08 4.58 -2.63
CA LEU A 14 22.04 4.48 -3.64
C LEU A 14 21.04 3.36 -3.34
N ALA A 15 21.51 2.20 -2.86
CA ALA A 15 20.65 1.09 -2.45
C ALA A 15 19.78 1.44 -1.23
N LEU A 16 20.27 2.30 -0.32
CA LEU A 16 19.50 2.80 0.81
C LEU A 16 18.51 3.90 0.42
N TYR A 17 18.78 4.66 -0.64
CA TYR A 17 17.86 5.72 -1.10
C TYR A 17 16.58 5.15 -1.73
N THR A 18 16.63 3.98 -2.38
CA THR A 18 15.47 3.39 -3.04
C THR A 18 14.43 2.82 -2.07
N VAL A 19 14.82 2.44 -0.85
CA VAL A 19 13.89 1.94 0.18
C VAL A 19 13.12 3.04 0.90
N VAL A 20 13.63 4.28 0.92
CA VAL A 20 12.98 5.40 1.63
C VAL A 20 11.80 6.00 0.83
N ASN A 21 11.69 5.71 -0.47
CA ASN A 21 10.75 6.37 -1.36
C ASN A 21 9.62 5.46 -1.88
N ALA A 22 9.35 4.32 -1.22
CA ALA A 22 8.31 3.38 -1.65
C ALA A 22 6.88 3.90 -1.38
N CYS A 23 6.70 4.80 -0.41
CA CYS A 23 5.40 5.35 -0.06
C CYS A 23 5.26 6.80 -0.54
N ASP A 24 4.30 7.05 -1.43
CA ASP A 24 3.90 8.40 -1.84
C ASP A 24 2.58 8.79 -1.15
N PRO A 25 2.61 9.63 -0.10
CA PRO A 25 1.42 10.02 0.65
C PRO A 25 0.48 10.94 -0.16
N ASN A 26 0.93 11.47 -1.31
CA ASN A 26 0.10 12.30 -2.20
C ASN A 26 -0.63 11.47 -3.27
N SER A 27 -0.32 10.16 -3.39
CA SER A 27 -1.01 9.24 -4.27
C SER A 27 -2.23 8.60 -3.59
N ASN A 28 -3.04 7.87 -4.36
CA ASN A 28 -4.12 7.03 -3.83
C ASN A 28 -3.65 5.63 -3.39
N ASN A 29 -2.33 5.37 -3.47
CA ASN A 29 -1.70 4.07 -3.23
C ASN A 29 -2.24 2.92 -4.10
N GLN A 30 -2.64 3.23 -5.34
CA GLN A 30 -3.04 2.20 -6.30
C GLN A 30 -1.83 1.31 -6.65
N PRO A 31 -1.92 -0.01 -6.43
CA PRO A 31 -0.80 -0.92 -6.69
C PRO A 31 -0.63 -1.20 -8.18
N ASP A 32 0.61 -1.49 -8.57
CA ASP A 32 0.91 -2.15 -9.84
C ASP A 32 0.61 -3.65 -9.72
N CYS A 33 -0.41 -4.12 -10.44
CA CYS A 33 -0.78 -5.53 -10.42
C CYS A 33 0.23 -6.43 -11.15
N SER A 34 1.09 -5.90 -12.03
CA SER A 34 2.13 -6.70 -12.69
C SER A 34 3.14 -7.28 -11.70
N ASN A 35 3.28 -6.62 -10.54
CA ASN A 35 4.04 -7.14 -9.42
C ASN A 35 3.23 -8.22 -8.66
N SER A 36 3.71 -9.47 -8.73
CA SER A 36 3.11 -10.61 -8.05
C SER A 36 2.91 -10.45 -6.53
N THR A 37 3.66 -9.57 -5.85
CA THR A 37 3.47 -9.32 -4.41
C THR A 37 2.19 -8.56 -4.09
N ASN A 38 1.55 -7.93 -5.08
CA ASN A 38 0.31 -7.17 -4.91
C ASN A 38 -0.94 -7.99 -5.26
N VAL A 39 -0.76 -9.16 -5.87
CA VAL A 39 -1.86 -10.02 -6.36
C VAL A 39 -2.52 -10.74 -5.19
N LEU A 40 -3.86 -10.70 -5.15
CA LEU A 40 -4.69 -11.25 -4.08
C LEU A 40 -4.37 -10.68 -2.68
N VAL A 41 -3.83 -9.46 -2.63
CA VAL A 41 -3.56 -8.72 -1.39
C VAL A 41 -4.52 -7.53 -1.31
N LYS A 42 -5.15 -7.34 -0.15
CA LYS A 42 -5.92 -6.12 0.12
C LYS A 42 -4.93 -4.99 0.41
N ILE A 43 -4.93 -3.97 -0.43
CA ILE A 43 -4.02 -2.84 -0.31
C ILE A 43 -4.82 -1.59 0.06
N ARG A 44 -4.38 -0.85 1.07
CA ARG A 44 -5.10 0.33 1.55
C ARG A 44 -5.21 1.38 0.43
N ASN A 45 -6.42 1.88 0.20
CA ASN A 45 -6.64 3.09 -0.57
C ASN A 45 -6.41 4.32 0.33
N PHE A 46 -5.56 5.26 -0.09
CA PHE A 46 -5.24 6.43 0.73
C PHE A 46 -6.32 7.51 0.71
N TRP A 47 -7.19 7.53 -0.29
CA TRP A 47 -8.19 8.59 -0.44
C TRP A 47 -9.59 8.16 0.00
N ASP A 48 -9.91 6.87 -0.08
CA ASP A 48 -11.22 6.33 0.26
C ASP A 48 -11.10 5.20 1.29
N PRO A 49 -11.36 5.46 2.59
CA PRO A 49 -11.30 4.43 3.62
C PRO A 49 -12.42 3.39 3.50
N THR A 50 -13.44 3.61 2.66
CA THR A 50 -14.50 2.62 2.41
C THR A 50 -14.06 1.54 1.42
N ARG A 51 -12.84 1.64 0.87
CA ARG A 51 -12.34 0.75 -0.17
C ARG A 51 -10.92 0.27 0.09
N TYR A 52 -10.62 -0.89 -0.48
CA TYR A 52 -9.25 -1.36 -0.66
C TYR A 52 -8.98 -1.62 -2.14
N TRP A 53 -7.73 -1.52 -2.54
CA TRP A 53 -7.27 -1.94 -3.85
C TRP A 53 -7.11 -3.45 -3.91
N TRP A 54 -7.51 -4.02 -5.04
CA TRP A 54 -7.43 -5.45 -5.31
C TRP A 54 -6.86 -5.70 -6.70
N CYS A 55 -5.84 -6.56 -6.76
CA CYS A 55 -5.33 -7.14 -7.99
C CYS A 55 -5.72 -8.61 -8.05
N GLU A 56 -6.53 -8.99 -9.04
CA GLU A 56 -6.98 -10.39 -9.21
C GLU A 56 -5.84 -11.28 -9.74
N SER A 57 -5.02 -10.73 -10.63
CA SER A 57 -3.90 -11.45 -11.26
C SER A 57 -2.82 -10.47 -11.72
N THR A 58 -1.67 -11.00 -12.15
CA THR A 58 -0.55 -10.20 -12.69
C THR A 58 -0.84 -9.48 -14.00
N SER A 59 -1.96 -9.82 -14.66
CA SER A 59 -2.44 -9.17 -15.88
C SER A 59 -3.68 -8.29 -15.65
N SER A 60 -4.16 -8.22 -14.41
CA SER A 60 -5.34 -7.42 -14.06
C SER A 60 -4.98 -5.95 -13.84
N THR A 61 -5.99 -5.09 -13.82
CA THR A 61 -5.86 -3.71 -13.35
C THR A 61 -6.39 -3.62 -11.93
N ALA A 62 -5.72 -2.85 -11.06
CA ALA A 62 -6.14 -2.69 -9.67
C ALA A 62 -7.56 -2.11 -9.58
N GLN A 63 -8.45 -2.82 -8.89
CA GLN A 63 -9.84 -2.42 -8.71
C GLN A 63 -10.08 -1.90 -7.28
N PRO A 64 -10.86 -0.82 -7.11
CA PRO A 64 -11.22 -0.30 -5.79
C PRO A 64 -12.46 -1.03 -5.25
N VAL A 65 -12.24 -2.06 -4.44
CA VAL A 65 -13.31 -2.90 -3.88
C VAL A 65 -13.94 -2.23 -2.68
N LEU A 66 -15.27 -2.10 -2.68
CA LEU A 66 -16.05 -1.53 -1.58
C LEU A 66 -16.10 -2.49 -0.39
N CYS A 67 -15.81 -1.98 0.78
CA CYS A 67 -16.03 -2.70 2.04
C CYS A 67 -17.52 -2.98 2.25
N PRO A 68 -17.90 -4.22 2.62
CA PRO A 68 -19.29 -4.61 2.76
C PRO A 68 -20.01 -3.79 3.82
N ALA A 69 -21.32 -3.64 3.66
CA ALA A 69 -22.13 -2.95 4.66
C ALA A 69 -22.33 -3.81 5.91
N SER A 70 -22.29 -3.18 7.08
CA SER A 70 -22.77 -3.70 8.36
C SER A 70 -23.87 -2.77 8.87
N ASP A 71 -24.99 -3.34 9.30
CA ASP A 71 -26.11 -2.60 9.89
C ASP A 71 -26.63 -1.44 9.02
N GLY A 72 -26.63 -1.64 7.70
CA GLY A 72 -27.11 -0.65 6.73
C GLY A 72 -26.12 0.49 6.42
N THR A 73 -24.91 0.44 6.96
CA THR A 73 -23.83 1.40 6.69
C THR A 73 -22.62 0.70 6.09
N THR A 74 -21.85 1.34 5.21
CA THR A 74 -20.55 0.80 4.77
C THR A 74 -19.62 0.62 5.95
N THR A 75 -18.56 -0.16 5.79
CA THR A 75 -17.49 -0.32 6.79
C THR A 75 -16.19 0.34 6.28
N GLY A 76 -15.22 0.54 7.18
CA GLY A 76 -13.92 1.11 6.85
C GLY A 76 -12.84 0.04 6.75
N PHE A 77 -11.97 0.11 5.75
CA PHE A 77 -10.80 -0.77 5.66
C PHE A 77 -9.75 -0.34 6.69
N ASP A 78 -9.42 -1.25 7.61
CA ASP A 78 -8.34 -1.10 8.58
C ASP A 78 -7.08 -1.80 8.06
N PRO A 79 -5.99 -1.07 7.75
CA PRO A 79 -4.76 -1.66 7.24
C PRO A 79 -3.98 -2.47 8.29
N THR A 80 -4.23 -2.27 9.59
CA THR A 80 -3.59 -2.99 10.69
C THR A 80 -4.22 -4.37 10.85
N ALA A 81 -5.55 -4.43 10.81
CA ALA A 81 -6.31 -5.68 10.85
C ALA A 81 -6.38 -6.37 9.47
N ASN A 82 -6.06 -5.64 8.39
CA ASN A 82 -6.15 -6.07 7.00
C ASN A 82 -7.56 -6.55 6.59
N GLU A 83 -8.58 -5.86 7.09
CA GLU A 83 -9.98 -6.20 6.88
C GLU A 83 -10.88 -4.96 6.95
N CYS A 84 -12.14 -5.15 6.54
CA CYS A 84 -13.16 -4.12 6.66
C CYS A 84 -13.81 -4.25 8.05
N VAL A 85 -13.74 -3.19 8.84
CA VAL A 85 -14.24 -3.14 10.22
C VAL A 85 -15.36 -2.10 10.36
N ALA A 86 -16.28 -2.32 11.29
CA ALA A 86 -17.29 -1.34 11.66
C ALA A 86 -16.63 0.01 11.99
N TRP A 87 -17.27 1.13 11.63
CA TRP A 87 -16.71 2.47 11.88
C TRP A 87 -16.40 2.74 13.36
N SER A 88 -17.13 2.13 14.29
CA SER A 88 -16.85 2.20 15.73
C SER A 88 -15.49 1.64 16.12
N ASN A 89 -14.94 0.73 15.30
CA ASN A 89 -13.65 0.08 15.50
C ASN A 89 -12.58 0.62 14.56
N TRP A 90 -12.97 1.38 13.52
CA TRP A 90 -12.05 1.91 12.53
C TRP A 90 -11.22 3.05 13.11
N THR A 91 -9.92 3.03 12.85
CA THR A 91 -9.01 4.11 13.24
C THR A 91 -8.22 4.62 12.04
N TRP A 92 -8.05 5.94 11.97
CA TRP A 92 -7.17 6.52 10.97
C TRP A 92 -5.71 6.21 11.36
N THR A 93 -4.96 5.64 10.41
CA THR A 93 -3.52 5.47 10.50
C THR A 93 -2.82 6.35 9.47
N PRO A 94 -1.62 6.87 9.74
CA PRO A 94 -0.81 7.57 8.73
C PRO A 94 -0.62 6.74 7.46
N TYR A 95 -0.55 7.41 6.30
CA TYR A 95 -0.40 6.73 5.00
C TYR A 95 0.96 6.06 4.85
N CYS A 96 2.00 6.72 5.35
CA CYS A 96 3.37 6.22 5.35
C CYS A 96 3.84 6.12 6.81
N PRO A 97 4.32 4.94 7.26
CA PRO A 97 4.94 4.76 8.57
C PRO A 97 6.33 5.37 8.66
#